data_AF-A0A662JVN7-F1
#
_entry.id   AF-A0A662JVN7-F1
#
_cell.length_a   1.000
_cell.length_b   1.000
_cell.length_c   1.000
_cell.angle_alpha   90.00
_cell.angle_beta   90.00
_cell.angle_gamma   90.00
#
_symmetry.space_group_name_H-M   'P 1'
#
loop_
_entity.id
_entity.type
_entity.pdbx_description
1 polymer ?
#
loop_
_entity_poly.entity_id
_entity_poly.type
_entity_poly.pdbx_seq_one_letter_code
_entity_poly.pdbx_strand_id
1 'polypeptide(L)'
;MISFVLAESELEMVPEKLLSHPAVVSSAKRRGKKPEEILLDSNFHHNALKSIEDGERRGRPDIAHVFLLVALESIANKRGLIKDVIIHTRNDDVIYINPKTRIMRSYNRFVGLIEHLFTVSDKPDGNRQLLRLERNVSLESLIKNLKA
;
A
#
# COMPACT_ATOMS: atom_id res chain seq x y z
N MET A 1 -8.49 -17.45 -15.37
CA MET A 1 -7.45 -17.13 -14.37
C MET A 1 -8.03 -16.15 -13.37
N ILE A 2 -7.55 -16.15 -12.14
CA ILE A 2 -8.13 -15.39 -11.01
C ILE A 2 -7.36 -14.07 -10.85
N SER A 3 -8.07 -12.98 -10.56
CA SER A 3 -7.47 -11.70 -10.19
C SER A 3 -7.90 -11.38 -8.76
N PHE A 4 -6.95 -11.05 -7.89
CA PHE A 4 -7.22 -10.61 -6.53
C PHE A 4 -7.05 -9.11 -6.43
N VAL A 5 -8.09 -8.44 -5.90
CA VAL A 5 -8.10 -7.00 -5.68
C VAL A 5 -8.46 -6.75 -4.22
N LEU A 6 -7.55 -6.11 -3.47
CA LEU A 6 -7.88 -5.52 -2.17
C LEU A 6 -8.34 -4.08 -2.40
N ALA A 7 -9.65 -3.86 -2.33
CA ALA A 7 -10.27 -2.58 -2.64
C ALA A 7 -10.22 -1.60 -1.45
N GLU A 8 -10.17 -0.30 -1.76
CA GLU A 8 -10.27 0.82 -0.80
C GLU A 8 -9.39 0.65 0.46
N SER A 9 -8.16 0.18 0.24
CA SER A 9 -7.23 -0.14 1.31
C SER A 9 -6.83 1.12 2.08
N GLU A 10 -6.78 0.98 3.40
CA GLU A 10 -6.36 2.01 4.36
C GLU A 10 -4.82 2.16 4.40
N LEU A 11 -4.21 2.20 3.20
CA LEU A 11 -2.78 2.24 2.92
C LEU A 11 -2.44 3.57 2.23
N GLU A 12 -1.77 4.47 2.94
CA GLU A 12 -1.47 5.81 2.44
C GLU A 12 -0.26 6.41 3.16
N MET A 13 0.40 7.37 2.49
CA MET A 13 1.36 8.26 3.15
C MET A 13 0.65 9.12 4.19
N VAL A 14 1.41 9.66 5.16
CA VAL A 14 0.82 10.58 6.13
C VAL A 14 0.20 11.79 5.40
N PRO A 15 -1.10 12.09 5.61
CA PRO A 15 -1.76 13.22 4.97
C PRO A 15 -1.16 14.57 5.41
N GLU A 16 -1.24 15.58 4.54
CA GLU A 16 -0.72 16.93 4.81
C GLU A 16 -1.19 17.51 6.15
N LYS A 17 -2.47 17.29 6.48
CA LYS A 17 -3.11 17.74 7.73
C LYS A 17 -2.45 17.18 9.00
N LEU A 18 -1.70 16.09 8.91
CA LEU A 18 -1.07 15.40 10.04
C LEU A 18 0.45 15.55 10.11
N LEU A 19 1.10 16.20 9.12
CA LEU A 19 2.56 16.27 9.05
C LEU A 19 3.20 16.93 10.27
N SER A 20 2.52 17.90 10.88
CA SER A 20 2.97 18.63 12.07
C SER A 20 2.56 17.97 13.40
N HIS A 21 1.77 16.89 13.37
CA HIS A 21 1.26 16.28 14.60
C HIS A 21 2.40 15.61 15.40
N PRO A 22 2.51 15.82 16.73
CA PRO A 22 3.65 15.32 17.52
C PRO A 22 3.92 13.81 17.38
N ALA A 23 2.87 12.99 17.31
CA ALA A 23 2.97 11.55 17.11
C ALA A 23 3.65 11.18 15.78
N VAL A 24 3.30 11.89 14.70
CA VAL A 24 3.88 11.70 13.36
C VAL A 24 5.33 12.17 13.35
N VAL A 25 5.59 13.38 13.85
CA VAL A 25 6.94 13.97 13.90
C VAL A 25 7.90 13.07 14.67
N SER A 26 7.47 12.56 15.82
CA SER A 26 8.26 11.61 16.63
C SER A 26 8.53 10.29 15.89
N SER A 27 7.51 9.73 15.24
CA SER A 27 7.62 8.50 14.43
C SER A 27 8.61 8.67 13.27
N ALA A 28 8.51 9.76 12.51
CA ALA A 28 9.39 10.08 11.39
C ALA A 28 10.84 10.29 11.85
N LYS A 29 11.03 11.05 12.94
CA LYS A 29 12.35 11.30 13.54
C LYS A 29 13.05 10.01 13.97
N ARG A 30 12.32 9.09 14.62
CA ARG A 30 12.86 7.77 15.03
C ARG A 30 13.34 6.93 13.85
N ARG A 31 12.81 7.18 12.66
CA ARG A 31 13.14 6.46 11.42
C ARG A 31 14.12 7.22 10.53
N GLY A 32 14.53 8.44 10.92
CA GLY A 32 15.41 9.29 10.11
C GLY A 32 14.77 9.72 8.78
N LYS A 33 13.45 9.84 8.73
CA LYS A 33 12.68 10.22 7.53
C LYS A 33 11.89 11.51 7.76
N LYS A 34 11.42 12.14 6.68
CA LYS A 34 10.46 13.24 6.80
C LYS A 34 9.04 12.71 7.08
N PRO A 35 8.17 13.49 7.77
CA PRO A 35 6.77 13.10 8.00
C PRO A 35 6.00 12.69 6.74
N GLU A 36 6.23 13.37 5.62
CA GLU A 36 5.58 13.11 4.33
C GLU A 36 6.11 11.85 3.62
N GLU A 37 7.24 11.29 4.08
CA GLU A 37 7.90 10.10 3.50
C GLU A 37 7.59 8.82 4.28
N ILE A 38 6.70 8.88 5.27
CA ILE A 38 6.28 7.70 6.04
C ILE A 38 4.82 7.35 5.79
N LEU A 39 4.51 6.05 5.89
CA LEU A 39 3.13 5.58 5.87
C LEU A 39 2.38 5.99 7.13
N LEU A 40 1.08 6.25 6.97
CA LEU A 40 0.16 6.36 8.08
C LEU A 40 -0.04 4.97 8.71
N ASP A 41 0.20 4.85 10.01
CA ASP A 41 0.05 3.60 10.77
C ASP A 41 -0.59 3.91 12.12
N SER A 42 -1.77 3.35 12.35
CA SER A 42 -2.55 3.53 13.56
C SER A 42 -1.83 3.06 14.83
N ASN A 43 -0.90 2.11 14.75
CA ASN A 43 -0.08 1.68 15.89
C ASN A 43 0.79 2.80 16.45
N PHE A 44 1.21 3.75 15.61
CA PHE A 44 2.08 4.86 15.99
C PHE A 44 1.36 6.20 15.98
N HIS A 45 0.36 6.37 15.12
CA HIS A 45 -0.30 7.64 14.84
C HIS A 45 -1.73 7.72 15.40
N HIS A 46 -2.15 6.80 16.27
CA HIS A 46 -3.51 6.74 16.83
C HIS A 46 -4.05 8.10 17.31
N ASN A 47 -3.24 8.87 18.05
CA ASN A 47 -3.68 10.19 18.53
C ASN A 47 -3.88 11.20 17.40
N ALA A 48 -3.09 11.13 16.34
CA ALA A 48 -3.23 11.98 15.16
C ALA A 48 -4.50 11.65 14.36
N LEU A 49 -4.88 10.37 14.33
CA LEU A 49 -6.06 9.91 13.59
C LEU A 49 -7.37 10.50 14.14
N LYS A 50 -7.43 10.86 15.43
CA LYS A 50 -8.62 11.46 16.07
C LYS A 50 -9.02 12.81 15.48
N SER A 51 -8.14 13.49 14.75
CA SER A 51 -8.37 14.83 14.19
C SER A 51 -8.69 14.83 12.70
N ILE A 52 -8.94 13.68 12.08
CA ILE A 52 -9.25 13.56 10.65
C ILE A 52 -10.48 12.68 10.43
N GLU A 53 -11.12 12.90 9.29
CA GLU A 53 -12.22 12.07 8.80
C GLU A 53 -11.79 10.60 8.66
N ASP A 54 -12.70 9.70 9.02
CA ASP A 54 -12.55 8.24 9.03
C ASP A 54 -11.37 7.72 9.86
N GLY A 55 -10.84 8.52 10.79
CA GLY A 55 -9.64 8.20 11.56
C GLY A 55 -9.65 6.83 12.25
N GLU A 56 -10.83 6.30 12.58
CA GLU A 56 -11.02 4.99 13.20
C GLU A 56 -10.63 3.81 12.30
N ARG A 57 -10.65 3.97 10.96
CA ARG A 57 -10.27 2.92 10.00
C ARG A 57 -8.92 3.15 9.32
N ARG A 58 -8.38 4.38 9.34
CA ARG A 58 -7.15 4.73 8.62
C ARG A 58 -5.88 4.16 9.24
N GLY A 59 -4.84 4.06 8.41
CA GLY A 59 -3.50 3.64 8.83
C GLY A 59 -3.48 2.16 9.22
N ARG A 60 -3.99 1.30 8.33
CA ARG A 60 -4.00 -0.16 8.48
C ARG A 60 -3.22 -0.86 7.36
N PRO A 61 -1.94 -0.51 7.16
CA PRO A 61 -1.10 -1.17 6.15
C PRO A 61 -0.84 -2.65 6.47
N ASP A 62 -1.07 -3.08 7.71
CA ASP A 62 -1.00 -4.49 8.13
C ASP A 62 -2.00 -5.38 7.38
N ILE A 63 -3.18 -4.86 7.05
CA ILE A 63 -4.20 -5.60 6.29
C ILE A 63 -3.68 -5.91 4.89
N ALA A 64 -3.11 -4.91 4.21
CA ALA A 64 -2.49 -5.09 2.89
C ALA A 64 -1.29 -6.06 2.97
N HIS A 65 -0.50 -5.99 4.04
CA HIS A 65 0.62 -6.89 4.25
C HIS A 65 0.17 -8.35 4.36
N VAL A 66 -0.81 -8.64 5.21
CA VAL A 66 -1.37 -9.98 5.41
C VAL A 66 -2.02 -10.49 4.12
N PHE A 67 -2.80 -9.65 3.45
CA PHE A 67 -3.41 -9.97 2.16
C PHE A 67 -2.36 -10.45 1.15
N LEU A 68 -1.28 -9.69 0.98
CA LEU A 68 -0.22 -10.05 0.03
C LEU A 68 0.49 -11.34 0.42
N LEU A 69 0.80 -11.54 1.71
CA LEU A 69 1.43 -12.78 2.18
C LEU A 69 0.56 -13.99 1.85
N VAL A 70 -0.74 -13.92 2.12
CA VAL A 70 -1.68 -15.01 1.88
C VAL A 70 -1.87 -15.23 0.37
N ALA A 71 -2.12 -14.17 -0.40
CA ALA A 71 -2.34 -14.24 -1.84
C ALA A 71 -1.14 -14.86 -2.56
N LEU A 72 0.07 -14.36 -2.30
CA LEU A 72 1.28 -14.76 -3.02
C LEU A 72 1.83 -16.12 -2.58
N GLU A 73 1.57 -16.56 -1.34
CA GLU A 73 2.00 -17.88 -0.87
C GLU A 73 0.96 -18.98 -1.12
N SER A 74 -0.23 -18.62 -1.63
CA SER A 74 -1.31 -19.55 -1.91
C SER A 74 -0.91 -20.64 -2.92
N ILE A 75 -1.54 -21.82 -2.79
CA ILE A 75 -1.36 -22.92 -3.77
C ILE A 75 -1.80 -22.45 -5.16
N ALA A 76 -2.84 -21.62 -5.24
CA ALA A 76 -3.30 -21.05 -6.50
C ALA A 76 -2.21 -20.20 -7.19
N ASN A 77 -1.51 -19.34 -6.43
CA ASN A 77 -0.40 -18.57 -6.97
C ASN A 77 0.74 -19.48 -7.45
N LYS A 78 1.11 -20.46 -6.63
CA LYS A 78 2.19 -21.43 -6.91
C LYS A 78 1.92 -22.28 -8.16
N ARG A 79 0.64 -22.48 -8.50
CA ARG A 79 0.19 -23.17 -9.72
C ARG A 79 -0.02 -22.23 -10.91
N GLY A 80 0.27 -20.93 -10.79
CA GLY A 80 0.10 -19.95 -11.85
C GLY A 80 -1.36 -19.64 -12.19
N LEU A 81 -2.30 -19.88 -11.26
CA LEU A 81 -3.73 -19.63 -11.49
C LEU A 81 -4.13 -18.18 -11.24
N ILE A 82 -3.29 -17.43 -10.53
CA ILE A 82 -3.47 -16.01 -10.25
C ILE A 82 -2.79 -15.21 -11.37
N LYS A 83 -3.58 -14.43 -12.09
CA LYS A 83 -3.14 -13.53 -13.14
C LYS A 83 -2.66 -12.20 -12.53
N ASP A 84 -3.48 -11.60 -11.68
CA ASP A 84 -3.26 -10.27 -11.13
C ASP A 84 -3.41 -10.26 -9.60
N VAL A 85 -2.50 -9.56 -8.92
CA VAL A 85 -2.64 -9.21 -7.49
C VAL A 85 -2.54 -7.70 -7.40
N ILE A 86 -3.58 -7.06 -6.88
CA ILE A 86 -3.76 -5.61 -6.93
C ILE A 86 -4.21 -5.09 -5.56
N ILE A 87 -3.66 -3.97 -5.16
CA ILE A 87 -4.14 -3.17 -4.02
C ILE A 87 -4.62 -1.84 -4.59
N HIS A 88 -5.89 -1.52 -4.36
CA HIS A 88 -6.44 -0.18 -4.56
C HIS A 88 -6.53 0.49 -3.19
N THR A 89 -6.07 1.73 -3.06
CA THR A 89 -6.08 2.48 -1.79
C THR A 89 -7.30 3.39 -1.69
N ARG A 90 -7.51 3.99 -0.52
CA ARG A 90 -8.54 5.01 -0.31
C ARG A 90 -8.28 6.32 -1.07
N ASN A 91 -7.05 6.55 -1.54
CA ASN A 91 -6.67 7.77 -2.26
C ASN A 91 -6.57 7.52 -3.77
N ASP A 92 -7.26 6.51 -4.29
CA ASP A 92 -7.25 6.12 -5.71
C ASP A 92 -5.84 5.83 -6.26
N ASP A 93 -4.93 5.38 -5.41
CA ASP A 93 -3.66 4.81 -5.84
C ASP A 93 -3.83 3.30 -6.04
N VAL A 94 -3.29 2.77 -7.13
CA VAL A 94 -3.32 1.35 -7.47
C VAL A 94 -1.90 0.80 -7.52
N ILE A 95 -1.65 -0.19 -6.67
CA ILE A 95 -0.41 -0.95 -6.66
C ILE A 95 -0.66 -2.27 -7.38
N TYR A 96 0.03 -2.49 -8.49
CA TYR A 96 0.05 -3.77 -9.18
C TYR A 96 1.23 -4.59 -8.67
N ILE A 97 0.98 -5.84 -8.29
CA ILE A 97 1.97 -6.76 -7.76
C ILE A 97 2.12 -7.92 -8.71
N ASN A 98 3.35 -8.14 -9.19
CA ASN A 98 3.66 -9.33 -9.97
C ASN A 98 3.42 -10.59 -9.13
N PRO A 99 2.68 -11.60 -9.60
CA PRO A 99 2.45 -12.84 -8.84
C PRO A 99 3.73 -13.60 -8.45
N LYS A 100 4.85 -13.36 -9.14
CA LYS A 100 6.18 -13.92 -8.80
C LYS A 100 6.90 -13.15 -7.69
N THR A 101 6.37 -12.02 -7.24
CA THR A 101 6.95 -11.19 -6.18
C THR A 101 6.97 -11.96 -4.86
N ARG A 102 8.10 -11.92 -4.18
CA ARG A 102 8.23 -12.41 -2.81
C ARG A 102 8.12 -11.24 -1.83
N ILE A 103 6.94 -11.04 -1.26
CA ILE A 103 6.73 -9.99 -0.25
C ILE A 103 7.47 -10.33 1.04
N MET A 104 8.02 -9.30 1.67
CA MET A 104 8.78 -9.43 2.89
C MET A 104 7.87 -9.84 4.05
N ARG A 105 8.26 -10.86 4.81
CA ARG A 105 7.49 -11.33 5.98
C ARG A 105 7.57 -10.37 7.17
N SER A 106 8.64 -9.57 7.24
CA SER A 106 8.79 -8.54 8.26
C SER A 106 7.95 -7.32 7.90
N TYR A 107 7.00 -6.98 8.76
CA TYR A 107 6.13 -5.82 8.60
C TYR A 107 6.91 -4.51 8.41
N ASN A 108 7.91 -4.24 9.26
CA ASN A 108 8.72 -3.02 9.14
C ASN A 108 9.45 -2.91 7.80
N ARG A 109 9.91 -4.04 7.24
CA ARG A 109 10.52 -4.04 5.91
C ARG A 109 9.46 -3.80 4.84
N PHE A 110 8.29 -4.43 4.92
CA PHE A 110 7.15 -4.17 4.05
C PHE A 110 6.79 -2.68 4.02
N VAL A 111 6.63 -2.05 5.19
CA VAL A 111 6.37 -0.60 5.31
C VAL A 111 7.44 0.20 4.57
N GLY A 112 8.73 -0.12 4.75
CA GLY A 112 9.82 0.57 4.06
C GLY A 112 9.77 0.45 2.52
N LEU A 113 9.38 -0.72 1.99
CA LEU A 113 9.19 -0.91 0.55
C LEU A 113 8.02 -0.09 0.02
N ILE A 114 6.89 -0.11 0.72
CA ILE A 114 5.72 0.64 0.26
C ILE A 114 6.01 2.14 0.30
N GLU A 115 6.61 2.67 1.37
CA GLU A 115 7.04 4.07 1.40
C GLU A 115 7.93 4.43 0.22
N HIS A 116 8.91 3.57 -0.08
CA HIS A 116 9.78 3.76 -1.24
C HIS A 116 8.99 3.79 -2.56
N LEU A 117 8.04 2.87 -2.73
CA LEU A 117 7.15 2.82 -3.90
C LEU A 117 6.33 4.11 -4.06
N PHE A 118 5.85 4.70 -2.95
CA PHE A 118 5.10 5.95 -2.99
C PHE A 118 5.98 7.17 -3.28
N THR A 119 7.24 7.18 -2.82
CA THR A 119 8.17 8.30 -3.05
C THR A 119 8.79 8.28 -4.44
N VAL A 120 9.08 7.11 -5.00
CA VAL A 120 9.65 7.01 -6.34
C VAL A 120 8.53 7.21 -7.36
N SER A 121 8.60 8.30 -8.10
CA SER A 121 7.84 8.47 -9.34
C SER A 121 8.37 7.45 -10.34
N ASP A 122 7.62 6.36 -10.54
CA ASP A 122 7.97 5.30 -11.49
C ASP A 122 8.26 5.94 -12.86
N LYS A 123 9.54 6.02 -13.22
CA LYS A 123 9.93 6.05 -14.63
C LYS A 123 9.79 4.62 -15.12
N PRO A 124 9.11 4.37 -16.25
CA PRO A 124 8.84 3.02 -16.73
C PRO A 124 10.14 2.38 -17.24
N ASP A 125 10.94 1.82 -16.33
CA ASP A 125 12.13 1.06 -16.69
C ASP A 125 11.77 -0.42 -16.85
N GLY A 126 11.11 -0.69 -17.97
CA GLY A 126 11.05 -2.01 -18.58
C GLY A 126 10.19 -3.08 -17.89
N ASN A 127 10.05 -4.18 -18.63
CA ASN A 127 9.14 -5.32 -18.42
C ASN A 127 9.40 -6.17 -17.15
N ARG A 128 10.10 -5.64 -16.14
CA ARG A 128 10.63 -6.40 -14.98
C ARG A 128 10.27 -5.83 -13.61
N GLN A 129 9.44 -4.79 -13.52
CA GLN A 129 9.02 -4.28 -12.21
C GLN A 129 8.14 -5.31 -11.47
N LEU A 130 8.48 -5.57 -10.20
CA LEU A 130 7.75 -6.48 -9.31
C LEU A 130 6.54 -5.82 -8.66
N LEU A 131 6.62 -4.51 -8.44
CA LEU A 131 5.56 -3.64 -7.96
C LEU A 131 5.53 -2.42 -8.87
N ARG A 132 4.33 -1.92 -9.17
CA ARG A 132 4.11 -0.73 -9.99
C ARG A 132 2.98 0.10 -9.38
N LEU A 133 3.20 1.41 -9.27
CA LEU A 133 2.21 2.35 -8.72
C LEU A 133 1.58 3.18 -9.83
N GLU A 134 0.25 3.14 -9.94
CA GLU A 134 -0.55 4.09 -10.72
C GLU A 134 -1.34 4.98 -9.77
N ARG A 135 -1.45 6.27 -10.08
CA ARG A 135 -2.15 7.25 -9.26
C ARG A 135 -3.45 7.71 -9.93
N ASN A 136 -4.44 8.10 -9.14
CA ASN A 136 -5.72 8.64 -9.60
C ASN A 136 -6.52 7.64 -10.48
N VAL A 137 -6.56 6.37 -10.08
CA VAL A 137 -7.36 5.33 -10.74
C VAL A 137 -8.47 4.90 -9.78
N SER A 138 -9.71 5.33 -10.07
CA SER A 138 -10.87 4.94 -9.26
C SER A 138 -11.13 3.44 -9.31
N LEU A 139 -11.80 2.93 -8.28
CA LEU A 139 -12.13 1.51 -8.18
C LEU A 139 -13.00 1.04 -9.35
N GLU A 140 -13.96 1.85 -9.79
CA GLU A 140 -14.83 1.52 -10.93
C GLU A 140 -14.03 1.38 -12.22
N SER A 141 -13.08 2.30 -12.45
CA SER A 141 -12.19 2.26 -13.61
C SER A 141 -11.32 1.00 -13.57
N LEU A 142 -10.74 0.69 -12.41
CA LEU A 142 -9.95 -0.53 -12.19
C LEU A 142 -10.76 -1.79 -12.53
N ILE A 143 -11.97 -1.92 -11.97
CA ILE A 143 -12.83 -3.09 -12.18
C ILE A 143 -13.28 -3.21 -13.64
N LYS A 144 -13.56 -2.08 -14.31
CA LYS A 144 -13.90 -2.07 -15.74
C LYS A 144 -12.76 -2.60 -16.61
N ASN A 145 -11.53 -2.18 -16.31
CA ASN A 145 -10.33 -2.61 -17.04
C ASN A 145 -10.00 -4.10 -16.81
N LEU A 146 -10.32 -4.66 -15.64
CA LEU A 146 -10.12 -6.08 -15.34
C LEU A 146 -11.13 -7.02 -16.01
N LYS A 147 -12.32 -6.50 -16.37
CA LYS A 147 -13.37 -7.27 -17.04
C LYS A 147 -13.23 -7.32 -18.57
N ALA A 148 -12.36 -6.47 -19.13
CA ALA A 148 -12.04 -6.43 -20.56
C ALA A 148 -11.03 -7.52 -20.93
#